data_AF-A0A1Z3ML51-F1
#
_entry.id   AF-A0A1Z3ML51-F1
#
_cell.length_a   1.000
_cell.length_b   1.000
_cell.length_c   1.000
_cell.angle_alpha   90.00
_cell.angle_beta   90.00
_cell.angle_gamma   90.00
#
_symmetry.space_group_name_H-M   'P 1'
#
loop_
_entity.id
_entity.type
_entity.pdbx_description
1 polymer ?
#
loop_
_entity_poly.entity_id
_entity_poly.type
_entity_poly.pdbx_seq_one_letter_code
_entity_poly.pdbx_strand_id
1 'polypeptide(L)' 'MTTTKQEQARKKAAIKAAAALEKARLAVHDYAIACFECDDGSQVRAADDGRVLLMANMAEYTGWLNSVYDK' A
#
# COMPACT_ATOMS: atom_id res chain seq x y z
N MET A 1 -19.29 23.74 -5.60
CA MET A 1 -19.94 23.07 -4.45
C MET A 1 -18.98 23.14 -3.27
N THR A 2 -19.35 23.83 -2.19
CA THR A 2 -18.57 23.84 -0.95
C THR A 2 -18.69 22.48 -0.28
N THR A 3 -17.57 21.76 -0.14
CA THR A 3 -17.52 20.45 0.53
C THR A 3 -17.79 20.60 2.03
N THR A 4 -18.56 19.68 2.58
CA THR A 4 -18.90 19.63 4.01
C THR A 4 -17.65 19.33 4.86
N LYS A 5 -17.70 19.69 6.15
CA LYS A 5 -16.62 19.37 7.11
C LYS A 5 -16.33 17.86 7.14
N GLN A 6 -17.38 17.03 7.04
CA GLN A 6 -17.27 15.57 7.00
C GLN A 6 -16.53 15.09 5.73
N GLU A 7 -16.82 15.68 4.57
CA GLU A 7 -16.12 15.36 3.32
C GLU A 7 -14.64 15.76 3.35
N GLN A 8 -14.31 16.91 3.95
CA GLN A 8 -12.93 17.33 4.15
C GLN A 8 -12.17 16.39 5.11
N ALA A 9 -12.83 15.97 6.19
CA ALA A 9 -12.26 14.99 7.12
C ALA A 9 -12.01 13.64 6.43
N ARG A 10 -12.93 13.18 5.57
CA ARG A 10 -12.75 11.97 4.75
C ARG A 10 -11.59 12.12 3.77
N LYS A 11 -11.49 13.25 3.05
CA LYS A 11 -10.36 13.55 2.13
C LYS A 11 -9.03 13.45 2.88
N LYS A 12 -8.92 14.10 4.04
CA LYS A 12 -7.71 14.08 4.87
C LYS A 12 -7.35 12.66 5.33
N ALA A 13 -8.35 11.88 5.76
CA ALA A 13 -8.13 10.49 6.18
C ALA A 13 -7.68 9.62 5.00
N ALA A 14 -8.26 9.79 3.81
CA ALA A 14 -7.90 9.06 2.60
C ALA A 14 -6.44 9.32 2.18
N ILE A 15 -6.01 10.59 2.13
CA ILE A 15 -4.62 10.96 1.80
C ILE A 15 -3.64 10.37 2.85
N LYS A 16 -4.00 10.43 4.13
CA LYS A 16 -3.20 9.81 5.20
C LYS A 16 -3.09 8.29 5.02
N ALA A 17 -4.19 7.63 4.67
CA ALA A 17 -4.21 6.19 4.44
C ALA A 17 -3.34 5.81 3.23
N ALA A 18 -3.45 6.53 2.11
CA ALA A 18 -2.62 6.31 0.91
C ALA A 18 -1.12 6.40 1.23
N ALA A 19 -0.71 7.44 1.95
CA ALA A 19 0.69 7.60 2.36
C ALA A 19 1.18 6.48 3.31
N ALA A 20 0.31 5.98 4.18
CA ALA A 20 0.65 4.88 5.09
C ALA A 20 0.77 3.53 4.36
N LEU A 21 -0.12 3.28 3.39
CA LEU A 21 -0.11 2.07 2.57
C LEU A 21 1.15 1.99 1.71
N GLU A 22 1.57 3.10 1.10
CA GLU A 22 2.80 3.11 0.32
C GLU A 22 4.04 2.82 1.19
N LYS A 23 4.09 3.40 2.40
CA LYS A 23 5.17 3.10 3.36
C LYS A 23 5.16 1.62 3.78
N ALA A 24 3.98 1.05 4.04
CA ALA A 24 3.85 -0.36 4.38
C ALA A 24 4.27 -1.26 3.21
N ARG A 25 3.92 -0.88 1.97
CA ARG A 25 4.34 -1.58 0.75
C ARG A 25 5.86 -1.65 0.61
N LEU A 26 6.54 -0.53 0.82
CA LEU A 26 8.01 -0.48 0.81
C LEU A 26 8.61 -1.35 1.93
N ALA A 27 8.06 -1.31 3.13
CA ALA A 27 8.55 -2.16 4.23
C ALA A 27 8.39 -3.66 3.94
N VAL A 28 7.27 -4.08 3.32
CA VAL A 28 7.08 -5.48 2.91
C VAL A 28 8.03 -5.87 1.78
N HIS A 29 8.30 -4.96 0.84
CA HIS A 29 9.27 -5.16 -0.22
C HIS A 29 10.68 -5.38 0.34
N ASP A 30 11.12 -4.53 1.26
CA ASP A 30 12.45 -4.64 1.88
C ASP A 30 12.59 -5.94 2.67
N TYR A 31 11.52 -6.36 3.38
CA TYR A 31 11.48 -7.67 4.01
C TYR A 31 11.55 -8.82 3.00
N ALA A 32 10.86 -8.72 1.86
CA ALA A 32 10.92 -9.74 0.82
C ALA A 32 12.33 -9.88 0.22
N ILE A 33 13.06 -8.76 0.06
CA ILE A 33 14.48 -8.77 -0.34
C ILE A 33 15.32 -9.47 0.71
N ALA A 34 15.16 -9.13 1.99
CA ALA A 34 15.93 -9.79 3.06
C ALA A 34 15.69 -11.31 3.08
N CYS A 35 14.44 -11.75 2.91
CA CYS A 35 14.13 -13.19 2.79
C CYS A 35 14.78 -13.84 1.55
N PHE A 36 14.90 -13.12 0.44
CA PHE A 36 15.59 -13.60 -0.73
C PHE A 36 17.10 -13.73 -0.48
N GLU A 37 17.71 -12.76 0.18
CA GLU A 37 19.15 -12.73 0.51
C GLU A 37 19.55 -13.80 1.55
N CYS A 38 18.66 -14.19 2.45
CA CYS A 38 18.92 -15.26 3.42
C CYS A 38 19.11 -16.65 2.78
N ASP A 39 18.56 -16.87 1.58
CA ASP A 39 18.66 -18.12 0.82
C ASP A 39 18.33 -19.41 1.62
N ASP A 40 17.42 -19.32 2.58
CA ASP A 40 17.05 -20.41 3.51
C ASP A 40 15.75 -21.13 3.12
N GLY A 41 15.25 -20.90 1.90
CA GLY A 41 13.94 -21.37 1.43
C GLY A 41 12.78 -20.40 1.71
N SER A 42 13.05 -19.23 2.30
CA SER A 42 12.05 -18.17 2.54
C SER A 42 11.85 -17.23 1.33
N GLN A 43 12.43 -17.54 0.17
CA GLN A 43 12.30 -16.70 -1.02
C GLN A 43 10.82 -16.54 -1.43
N VAL A 44 10.52 -15.50 -2.19
CA VAL A 44 9.18 -15.26 -2.75
C VAL A 44 8.81 -16.44 -3.66
N ARG A 45 7.67 -17.10 -3.37
CA ARG A 45 7.35 -18.40 -3.97
C ARG A 45 6.74 -18.32 -5.36
N ALA A 46 5.91 -17.31 -5.64
CA ALA A 46 5.36 -16.91 -6.94
C ALA A 46 4.32 -15.78 -6.73
N ALA A 47 3.40 -15.61 -7.68
CA ALA A 47 2.31 -14.62 -7.61
C ALA A 47 1.29 -14.88 -6.47
N ASP A 48 1.23 -16.11 -5.95
CA ASP A 48 0.40 -16.49 -4.80
C ASP A 48 1.08 -16.21 -3.45
N ASP A 49 2.33 -15.73 -3.46
CA ASP A 49 3.04 -15.33 -2.25
C ASP A 49 2.30 -14.18 -1.56
N GLY A 50 2.01 -14.36 -0.26
CA GLY A 50 1.27 -13.39 0.53
C GLY A 50 1.91 -11.99 0.54
N ARG A 51 3.24 -11.88 0.43
CA ARG A 51 3.95 -10.60 0.35
C ARG A 51 3.64 -9.90 -0.98
N VAL A 52 3.63 -10.65 -2.08
CA VAL A 52 3.31 -10.14 -3.43
C VAL A 52 1.87 -9.65 -3.47
N LEU A 53 0.92 -10.48 -3.03
CA LEU A 53 -0.50 -10.12 -2.99
C LEU A 53 -0.76 -8.91 -2.10
N LEU A 54 -0.14 -8.87 -0.91
CA LEU A 54 -0.29 -7.75 0.02
C LEU A 54 0.26 -6.45 -0.60
N MET A 55 1.44 -6.49 -1.23
CA MET A 55 2.00 -5.34 -1.92
C MET A 55 1.12 -4.86 -3.08
N ALA A 56 0.57 -5.77 -3.87
CA ALA A 56 -0.33 -5.45 -4.97
C ALA A 56 -1.62 -4.76 -4.46
N ASN A 57 -2.25 -5.32 -3.43
CA ASN A 57 -3.46 -4.74 -2.82
C ASN A 57 -3.20 -3.34 -2.24
N MET A 58 -2.06 -3.13 -1.58
CA MET A 58 -1.68 -1.81 -1.06
C MET A 58 -1.46 -0.80 -2.19
N ALA A 59 -0.78 -1.20 -3.27
CA ALA A 59 -0.55 -0.34 -4.42
C ALA A 59 -1.87 0.05 -5.12
N GLU A 60 -2.74 -0.94 -5.38
CA GLU A 60 -4.05 -0.72 -6.00
C GLU A 60 -4.90 0.25 -5.18
N TYR A 61 -5.03 0.01 -3.87
CA TYR A 61 -5.87 0.85 -3.03
C TYR A 61 -5.28 2.25 -2.83
N THR A 62 -3.95 2.38 -2.78
CA THR A 62 -3.26 3.69 -2.80
C THR A 62 -3.58 4.45 -4.07
N GLY A 63 -3.50 3.80 -5.24
CA GLY A 63 -3.84 4.38 -6.53
C GLY A 63 -5.29 4.86 -6.58
N TRP A 64 -6.23 4.05 -6.09
CA TRP A 64 -7.64 4.43 -5.99
C TRP A 64 -7.85 5.63 -5.06
N LEU A 65 -7.26 5.63 -3.88
CA LEU A 65 -7.37 6.74 -2.92
C LEU A 65 -6.85 8.06 -3.52
N ASN A 66 -5.68 8.03 -4.16
CA ASN A 66 -5.10 9.21 -4.82
C ASN A 66 -5.96 9.67 -6.01
N SER A 67 -6.44 8.74 -6.83
CA SER A 67 -7.32 9.05 -7.96
C SER A 67 -8.62 9.73 -7.53
N VAL A 68 -9.21 9.34 -6.40
CA VAL A 68 -10.47 9.90 -5.90
C VAL A 68 -10.26 11.19 -5.09
N TYR A 69 -9.23 11.24 -4.25
CA TYR A 69 -9.08 12.26 -3.21
C TYR A 69 -7.86 13.16 -3.37
N ASP A 70 -6.88 12.84 -4.21
CA ASP A 70 -5.71 13.70 -4.49
C ASP A 70 -5.84 14.34 -5.88
N LYS A 71 -7.04 14.86 -6.16
CA LYS A 71 -7.32 15.76 -7.28
C LYS A 71 -7.24 17.23 -6.84
#